data_AF-A0A7W5B1T8-F1
#
_entry.id   AF-A0A7W5B1T8-F1
#
_cell.length_a   1.000
_cell.length_b   1.000
_cell.length_c   1.000
_cell.angle_alpha   90.00
_cell.angle_beta   90.00
_cell.angle_gamma   90.00
#
_symmetry.space_group_name_H-M   'P 1'
#
loop_
_entity.id
_entity.type
_entity.pdbx_description
1 polymer ?
#
loop_
_entity_poly.entity_id
_entity_poly.type
_entity_poly.pdbx_seq_one_letter_code
_entity_poly.pdbx_strand_id
1 'polypeptide(L)'
;MSPQNTARTAVTHEYYTNPDRPLSKAFFAFDGKQSMQLLGRIGLTPNQPHAAGAASQEAIAAMHELRARASEPALSDLSRLNLFYRLFDLLAMPQSASLHDGADQSPDPAWLQQGREYMDIHYAEGITIEHVAASVGIDRSHFTKTFRKRYEIPPMQYMLQLRMNEAQLLLTRTDYKLADIARSVGYPDLFSFSKAFKKRIGMPPQDYRLQAQAASQPERS
;
A
#
# COMPACT_ATOMS: atom_id res chain seq x y z
N MET A 1 34.12 -8.02 -17.34
CA MET A 1 32.73 -7.98 -17.87
C MET A 1 31.81 -8.28 -16.70
N SER A 2 31.19 -7.24 -16.16
CA SER A 2 30.26 -7.31 -15.03
C SER A 2 28.89 -6.86 -15.51
N PRO A 3 27.78 -7.51 -15.11
CA PRO A 3 26.48 -6.87 -15.14
C PRO A 3 26.22 -6.23 -13.77
N GLN A 4 26.10 -4.91 -13.79
CA GLN A 4 25.44 -4.12 -12.75
C GLN A 4 23.95 -4.49 -12.74
N ASN A 5 23.38 -4.76 -11.57
CA ASN A 5 21.94 -4.95 -11.42
C ASN A 5 21.35 -3.85 -10.53
N THR A 6 20.28 -3.29 -11.04
CA THR A 6 19.64 -2.02 -10.70
C THR A 6 18.95 -2.10 -9.34
N ALA A 7 19.24 -1.12 -8.48
CA ALA A 7 18.66 -1.02 -7.14
C ALA A 7 17.15 -0.71 -7.20
N ARG A 8 16.30 -1.73 -6.99
CA ARG A 8 14.94 -1.54 -6.49
C ARG A 8 15.04 -1.28 -4.99
N THR A 9 14.43 -0.21 -4.50
CA THR A 9 14.40 0.16 -3.08
C THR A 9 13.73 -0.95 -2.27
N ALA A 10 14.54 -1.90 -1.78
CA ALA A 10 14.11 -2.88 -0.81
C ALA A 10 13.98 -2.15 0.54
N VAL A 11 12.81 -2.23 1.16
CA VAL A 11 12.69 -1.88 2.57
C VAL A 11 13.43 -2.96 3.35
N THR A 12 14.61 -2.65 3.86
CA THR A 12 15.39 -3.55 4.70
C THR A 12 14.66 -3.73 6.02
N HIS A 13 14.11 -4.93 6.23
CA HIS A 13 13.58 -5.34 7.52
C HIS A 13 14.65 -6.20 8.20
N GLU A 14 15.18 -5.72 9.32
CA GLU A 14 16.10 -6.50 10.15
C GLU A 14 15.30 -7.40 11.09
N TYR A 15 15.55 -8.70 11.01
CA TYR A 15 14.91 -9.71 11.85
C TYR A 15 15.99 -10.39 12.71
N TYR A 16 15.87 -10.28 14.03
CA TYR A 16 16.71 -11.01 14.95
C TYR A 16 16.01 -12.29 15.41
N THR A 17 16.74 -13.39 15.45
CA THR A 17 16.24 -14.70 15.89
C THR A 17 16.85 -15.03 17.24
N ASN A 18 16.03 -15.45 18.21
CA ASN A 18 16.55 -16.00 19.46
C ASN A 18 17.29 -17.33 19.17
N PRO A 19 18.57 -17.48 19.55
CA PRO A 19 19.34 -18.70 19.30
C PRO A 19 18.71 -19.97 19.89
N ASP A 20 17.92 -19.85 20.97
CA ASP A 20 17.24 -20.98 21.61
C ASP A 20 15.89 -21.34 20.94
N ARG A 21 15.41 -20.51 20.00
CA ARG A 21 14.18 -20.71 19.21
C ARG A 21 14.39 -20.24 17.76
N PRO A 22 15.06 -21.04 16.91
CA PRO A 22 15.34 -20.66 15.54
C PRO A 22 14.05 -20.44 14.74
N LEU A 23 13.93 -19.26 14.14
CA LEU A 23 12.81 -18.86 13.31
C LEU A 23 12.88 -19.61 11.98
N SER A 24 11.90 -20.49 11.73
CA SER A 24 11.70 -21.06 10.40
C SER A 24 10.99 -20.04 9.52
N LYS A 25 11.61 -19.67 8.39
CA LYS A 25 11.07 -18.70 7.43
C LYS A 25 10.71 -19.40 6.12
N ALA A 26 9.52 -19.12 5.60
CA ALA A 26 9.12 -19.46 4.25
C ALA A 26 8.76 -18.17 3.50
N PHE A 27 9.23 -18.03 2.26
CA PHE A 27 8.89 -16.92 1.39
C PHE A 27 7.97 -17.40 0.29
N PHE A 28 6.91 -16.64 0.04
CA PHE A 28 5.96 -16.89 -1.02
C PHE A 28 5.84 -15.62 -1.86
N ALA A 29 6.21 -15.70 -3.13
CA ALA A 29 6.16 -14.59 -4.07
C ALA A 29 5.11 -14.88 -5.15
N PHE A 30 4.26 -13.90 -5.42
CA PHE A 30 3.21 -13.98 -6.43
C PHE A 30 2.97 -12.60 -7.03
N ASP A 31 2.43 -12.56 -8.23
CA ASP A 31 2.02 -11.34 -8.92
C ASP A 31 0.66 -11.54 -9.61
N GLY A 32 0.24 -10.57 -10.40
CA GLY A 32 -1.00 -10.61 -11.15
C GLY A 32 -1.98 -9.51 -10.75
N LYS A 33 -3.00 -9.32 -11.60
CA LYS A 33 -3.94 -8.19 -11.50
C LYS A 33 -4.74 -8.17 -10.20
N GLN A 34 -4.90 -9.32 -9.53
CA GLN A 34 -5.66 -9.46 -8.28
C GLN A 34 -4.78 -9.45 -7.03
N SER A 35 -3.46 -9.36 -7.17
CA SER A 35 -2.51 -9.51 -6.05
C SER A 35 -2.80 -8.55 -4.90
N MET A 36 -2.97 -7.26 -5.20
CA MET A 36 -3.30 -6.22 -4.21
C MET A 36 -4.66 -6.44 -3.55
N GLN A 37 -5.66 -6.92 -4.30
CA GLN A 37 -7.00 -7.21 -3.77
C GLN A 37 -6.97 -8.38 -2.78
N LEU A 38 -6.19 -9.42 -3.09
CA LEU A 38 -6.03 -10.59 -2.22
C LEU A 38 -5.26 -10.25 -0.94
N LEU A 39 -4.20 -9.45 -1.05
CA LEU A 39 -3.48 -8.93 0.12
C LEU A 39 -4.41 -8.12 1.04
N GLY A 40 -5.23 -7.24 0.47
CA GLY A 40 -6.20 -6.47 1.23
C GLY A 40 -7.22 -7.34 1.98
N ARG A 41 -7.63 -8.49 1.41
CA ARG A 41 -8.54 -9.43 2.06
C ARG A 41 -7.97 -10.10 3.31
N ILE A 42 -6.64 -10.28 3.36
CA ILE A 42 -5.95 -10.86 4.51
C ILE A 42 -5.40 -9.78 5.45
N GLY A 43 -5.84 -8.53 5.30
CA GLY A 43 -5.42 -7.40 6.15
C GLY A 43 -4.02 -6.85 5.84
N LEU A 44 -3.38 -7.31 4.76
CA LEU A 44 -2.06 -6.82 4.35
C LEU A 44 -2.18 -5.66 3.37
N THR A 45 -1.55 -4.54 3.69
CA THR A 45 -1.48 -3.36 2.83
C THR A 45 -0.07 -2.76 2.87
N PRO A 46 0.31 -1.84 1.96
CA PRO A 46 1.61 -1.17 2.04
C PRO A 46 1.86 -0.46 3.40
N ASN A 47 0.80 -0.04 4.09
CA ASN A 47 0.89 0.60 5.40
C ASN A 47 0.73 -0.39 6.57
N GLN A 48 0.28 -1.61 6.32
CA GLN A 48 0.15 -2.69 7.29
C GLN A 48 0.70 -3.99 6.68
N PRO A 49 2.04 -4.14 6.57
CA PRO A 49 2.67 -5.22 5.80
C PRO A 49 2.77 -6.55 6.58
N HIS A 50 2.19 -6.63 7.78
CA HIS A 50 2.23 -7.80 8.64
C HIS A 50 0.85 -8.10 9.24
N ALA A 51 0.58 -9.38 9.46
CA ALA A 51 -0.62 -9.86 10.15
C ALA A 51 -0.20 -10.89 11.22
N ALA A 52 -0.46 -10.56 12.49
CA ALA A 52 -0.19 -11.46 13.59
C ALA A 52 -1.26 -12.57 13.64
N GLY A 53 -0.85 -13.81 13.89
CA GLY A 53 -1.79 -14.93 14.02
C GLY A 53 -2.52 -15.32 12.73
N ALA A 54 -2.11 -14.85 11.54
CA ALA A 54 -2.73 -15.27 10.28
C ALA A 54 -2.35 -16.70 9.86
N ALA A 55 -1.19 -17.19 10.29
CA ALA A 55 -0.69 -18.51 9.94
C ALA A 55 -1.28 -19.60 10.83
N SER A 56 -2.55 -19.96 10.61
CA SER A 56 -3.17 -21.11 11.26
C SER A 56 -2.50 -22.42 10.86
N GLN A 57 -2.74 -23.50 11.60
CA GLN A 57 -2.21 -24.81 11.24
C GLN A 57 -2.71 -25.25 9.86
N GLU A 58 -3.96 -24.92 9.52
CA GLU A 58 -4.59 -25.16 8.22
C GLU A 58 -3.94 -24.31 7.12
N ALA A 59 -3.68 -23.02 7.40
CA ALA A 59 -3.01 -22.14 6.44
C ALA A 59 -1.57 -22.59 6.17
N ILE A 60 -0.85 -23.02 7.22
CA ILE A 60 0.50 -23.59 7.11
C ILE A 60 0.46 -24.88 6.27
N ALA A 61 -0.49 -25.78 6.54
CA ALA A 61 -0.66 -27.01 5.77
C ALA A 61 -0.99 -26.72 4.29
N ALA A 62 -1.89 -25.76 4.03
CA ALA A 62 -2.23 -25.33 2.68
C ALA A 62 -1.04 -24.69 1.95
N MET A 63 -0.19 -23.94 2.66
CA MET A 63 1.05 -23.37 2.10
C MET A 63 2.03 -24.48 1.70
N HIS A 64 2.20 -25.51 2.53
CA HIS A 64 3.02 -26.67 2.21
C HIS A 64 2.45 -27.45 1.01
N GLU A 65 1.14 -27.67 0.96
CA GLU A 65 0.46 -28.32 -0.16
C GLU A 65 0.66 -27.53 -1.46
N LEU A 66 0.39 -26.21 -1.44
CA LEU A 66 0.60 -25.34 -2.58
C LEU A 66 2.05 -25.42 -3.05
N ARG A 67 3.04 -25.34 -2.16
CA ARG A 67 4.46 -25.43 -2.52
C ARG A 67 4.81 -26.77 -3.16
N ALA A 68 4.32 -27.89 -2.61
CA ALA A 68 4.61 -29.21 -3.13
C ALA A 68 4.02 -29.41 -4.54
N ARG A 69 2.78 -28.93 -4.73
CA ARG A 69 1.99 -29.24 -5.93
C ARG A 69 2.10 -28.17 -7.02
N ALA A 70 2.41 -26.92 -6.69
CA ALA A 70 2.52 -25.82 -7.65
C ALA A 70 3.67 -25.99 -8.66
N SER A 71 4.56 -26.97 -8.46
CA SER A 71 5.61 -27.33 -9.42
C SER A 71 5.31 -28.63 -10.18
N GLU A 72 4.20 -29.34 -9.89
CA GLU A 72 3.82 -30.58 -10.57
C GLU A 72 3.41 -30.27 -12.02
N PRO A 73 4.06 -30.83 -13.06
CA PRO A 73 3.73 -30.52 -14.45
C PRO A 73 2.31 -30.92 -14.87
N ALA A 74 1.76 -31.97 -14.28
CA ALA A 74 0.43 -32.50 -14.59
C ALA A 74 -0.73 -31.70 -13.95
N LEU A 75 -0.43 -30.79 -13.03
CA LEU A 75 -1.46 -30.02 -12.34
C LEU A 75 -2.01 -28.92 -13.25
N SER A 76 -3.33 -28.91 -13.46
CA SER A 76 -3.98 -27.89 -14.28
C SER A 76 -3.85 -26.50 -13.66
N ASP A 77 -3.90 -25.46 -14.50
CA ASP A 77 -3.87 -24.07 -14.03
C ASP A 77 -5.04 -23.76 -13.09
N LEU A 78 -6.23 -24.33 -13.35
CA LEU A 78 -7.39 -24.19 -12.48
C LEU A 78 -7.14 -24.79 -11.09
N SER A 79 -6.46 -25.94 -11.03
CA SER A 79 -6.10 -26.57 -9.76
C SER A 79 -5.05 -25.74 -9.00
N ARG A 80 -4.07 -25.14 -9.69
CA ARG A 80 -3.12 -24.20 -9.07
C ARG A 80 -3.82 -22.98 -8.49
N LEU A 81 -4.74 -22.39 -9.26
CA LEU A 81 -5.56 -21.27 -8.80
C LEU A 81 -6.41 -21.65 -7.60
N ASN A 82 -7.03 -22.84 -7.59
CA ASN A 82 -7.82 -23.31 -6.46
C ASN A 82 -6.97 -23.42 -5.18
N LEU A 83 -5.80 -24.05 -5.25
CA LEU A 83 -4.87 -24.15 -4.11
C LEU A 83 -4.44 -22.76 -3.62
N PHE A 84 -4.15 -21.86 -4.55
CA PHE A 84 -3.76 -20.49 -4.25
C PHE A 84 -4.87 -19.72 -3.53
N TYR A 85 -6.09 -19.69 -4.08
CA TYR A 85 -7.21 -18.98 -3.46
C TYR A 85 -7.64 -19.60 -2.13
N ARG A 86 -7.54 -20.93 -1.98
CA ARG A 86 -7.78 -21.62 -0.71
C ARG A 86 -6.80 -21.18 0.38
N LEU A 87 -5.52 -21.00 0.05
CA LEU A 87 -4.54 -20.45 0.99
C LEU A 87 -4.95 -19.04 1.44
N PHE A 88 -5.34 -18.17 0.51
CA PHE A 88 -5.80 -16.82 0.85
C PHE A 88 -7.09 -16.81 1.67
N ASP A 89 -8.01 -17.74 1.41
CA ASP A 89 -9.23 -17.91 2.19
C ASP A 89 -8.92 -18.29 3.64
N LEU A 90 -8.03 -19.25 3.86
CA LEU A 90 -7.58 -19.67 5.20
C LEU A 90 -6.81 -18.56 5.93
N LEU A 91 -6.01 -17.77 5.22
CA LEU A 91 -5.31 -16.61 5.79
C LEU A 91 -6.26 -15.44 6.12
N ALA A 92 -7.42 -15.36 5.47
CA ALA A 92 -8.43 -14.34 5.71
C ALA A 92 -9.35 -14.69 6.89
N MET A 93 -9.35 -15.94 7.35
CA MET A 93 -10.19 -16.35 8.46
C MET A 93 -9.73 -15.69 9.76
N PRO A 94 -10.61 -14.96 10.48
CA PRO A 94 -10.28 -14.43 11.78
C PRO A 94 -10.03 -15.62 12.73
N GLN A 95 -8.77 -15.80 13.13
CA GLN A 95 -8.46 -16.78 14.15
C GLN A 95 -9.08 -16.29 15.46
N SER A 96 -10.09 -17.04 15.91
CA SER A 96 -10.73 -16.85 17.21
C SER A 96 -9.64 -16.65 18.27
N ALA A 97 -9.69 -15.48 18.90
CA ALA A 97 -8.78 -14.96 19.90
C ALA A 97 -7.94 -16.02 20.65
N SER A 98 -6.63 -15.99 20.44
CA SER A 98 -5.66 -16.61 21.33
C SER A 98 -4.66 -15.56 21.80
N LEU A 99 -5.01 -14.96 22.93
CA LEU A 99 -4.16 -14.45 24.02
C LEU A 99 -3.12 -13.36 23.68
N HIS A 100 -3.48 -12.14 24.10
CA HIS A 100 -2.62 -10.98 24.38
C HIS A 100 -1.93 -10.27 23.20
N ASP A 101 -2.62 -9.28 22.62
CA ASP A 101 -2.22 -7.88 22.86
C ASP A 101 -3.36 -6.90 22.58
N GLY A 102 -3.47 -5.86 23.39
CA GLY A 102 -4.61 -4.95 23.50
C GLY A 102 -4.77 -3.94 22.37
N ALA A 103 -4.95 -4.39 21.13
CA ALA A 103 -5.48 -3.57 20.05
C ALA A 103 -6.91 -4.04 19.74
N ASP A 104 -7.89 -3.21 20.07
CA ASP A 104 -9.30 -3.27 19.64
C ASP A 104 -9.46 -3.81 18.19
N GLN A 105 -9.63 -5.13 18.05
CA GLN A 105 -9.81 -5.84 16.77
C GLN A 105 -11.29 -5.88 16.35
N SER A 106 -12.04 -4.85 16.70
CA SER A 106 -13.36 -4.64 16.12
C SER A 106 -13.17 -4.40 14.62
N PRO A 107 -13.94 -5.03 13.72
CA PRO A 107 -13.91 -4.69 12.30
C PRO A 107 -14.07 -3.17 12.15
N ASP A 108 -13.29 -2.57 11.25
CA ASP A 108 -13.35 -1.12 11.05
C ASP A 108 -14.79 -0.70 10.80
N PRO A 109 -15.24 0.41 11.42
CA PRO A 109 -16.56 0.92 11.11
C PRO A 109 -16.67 1.18 9.61
N ALA A 110 -17.77 0.75 8.97
CA ALA A 110 -17.97 0.92 7.53
C ALA A 110 -17.75 2.37 7.06
N TRP A 111 -18.14 3.35 7.90
CA TRP A 111 -17.93 4.76 7.64
C TRP A 111 -16.44 5.16 7.51
N LEU A 112 -15.52 4.44 8.17
CA LEU A 112 -14.10 4.74 8.11
C LEU A 112 -13.51 4.36 6.74
N GLN A 113 -13.94 3.21 6.22
CA GLN A 113 -13.59 2.79 4.88
C GLN A 113 -14.22 3.72 3.82
N GLN A 114 -15.51 4.02 3.95
CA GLN A 114 -16.20 4.95 3.04
C GLN A 114 -15.56 6.33 3.01
N GLY A 115 -15.11 6.83 4.18
CA GLY A 115 -14.43 8.12 4.26
C GLY A 115 -13.08 8.10 3.57
N ARG A 116 -12.33 6.99 3.68
CA ARG A 116 -11.08 6.80 2.91
C ARG A 116 -11.34 6.76 1.41
N GLU A 117 -12.33 6.00 0.96
CA GLU A 117 -12.71 5.91 -0.45
C GLU A 117 -13.13 7.28 -1.01
N TYR A 118 -13.89 8.05 -0.23
CA TYR A 118 -14.23 9.42 -0.57
C TYR A 118 -12.98 10.30 -0.74
N MET A 119 -11.97 10.15 0.12
CA MET A 119 -10.69 10.85 -0.03
C MET A 119 -9.95 10.41 -1.30
N ASP A 120 -9.92 9.10 -1.58
CA ASP A 120 -9.23 8.54 -2.76
C ASP A 120 -9.81 9.06 -4.08
N ILE A 121 -11.11 9.32 -4.13
CA ILE A 121 -11.81 9.83 -5.32
C ILE A 121 -11.70 11.35 -5.42
N HIS A 122 -11.89 12.08 -4.31
CA HIS A 122 -12.11 13.53 -4.34
C HIS A 122 -10.89 14.37 -3.90
N TYR A 123 -9.70 13.77 -3.71
CA TYR A 123 -8.54 14.47 -3.14
C TYR A 123 -8.13 15.77 -3.87
N ALA A 124 -8.41 15.85 -5.17
CA ALA A 124 -8.08 16.98 -6.04
C ALA A 124 -9.13 18.12 -5.99
N GLU A 125 -10.31 17.87 -5.43
CA GLU A 125 -11.46 18.80 -5.49
C GLU A 125 -11.45 19.86 -4.37
N GLY A 126 -10.32 20.03 -3.68
CA GLY A 126 -10.23 20.99 -2.57
C GLY A 126 -11.03 20.57 -1.33
N ILE A 127 -11.36 19.28 -1.18
CA ILE A 127 -12.08 18.77 0.00
C ILE A 127 -11.28 18.94 1.30
N THR A 128 -11.99 19.18 2.39
CA THR A 128 -11.46 19.27 3.75
C THR A 128 -11.77 17.98 4.52
N ILE A 129 -11.12 17.76 5.67
CA ILE A 129 -11.42 16.59 6.51
C ILE A 129 -12.84 16.71 7.09
N GLU A 130 -13.33 17.93 7.27
CA GLU A 130 -14.72 18.22 7.61
C GLU A 130 -15.69 17.70 6.55
N HIS A 131 -15.41 17.92 5.25
CA HIS A 131 -16.24 17.37 4.17
C HIS A 131 -16.25 15.84 4.16
N VAL A 132 -15.09 15.21 4.39
CA VAL A 132 -14.97 13.74 4.46
C VAL A 132 -15.77 13.17 5.63
N ALA A 133 -15.67 13.78 6.81
CA ALA A 133 -16.40 13.33 7.98
C ALA A 133 -17.92 13.50 7.79
N ALA A 134 -18.33 14.64 7.20
CA ALA A 134 -19.72 14.91 6.88
C ALA A 134 -20.29 13.93 5.84
N SER A 135 -19.52 13.52 4.84
CA SER A 135 -19.99 12.57 3.80
C SER A 135 -20.31 11.18 4.37
N VAL A 136 -19.75 10.83 5.52
CA VAL A 136 -20.00 9.55 6.21
C VAL A 136 -20.81 9.71 7.51
N GLY A 137 -21.34 10.90 7.78
CA GLY A 137 -22.23 11.17 8.92
C GLY A 137 -21.54 11.16 10.29
N ILE A 138 -20.24 11.44 10.37
CA ILE A 138 -19.46 11.44 11.62
C ILE A 138 -18.83 12.82 11.85
N ASP A 139 -18.54 13.17 13.10
CA ASP A 139 -17.81 14.41 13.39
C ASP A 139 -16.32 14.29 13.00
N ARG A 140 -15.75 15.42 12.59
CA ARG A 140 -14.34 15.52 12.15
C ARG A 140 -13.36 15.00 13.21
N SER A 141 -13.61 15.23 14.49
CA SER A 141 -12.68 14.85 15.56
C SER A 141 -12.67 13.34 15.76
N HIS A 142 -13.85 12.71 15.78
CA HIS A 142 -13.96 11.25 15.83
C HIS A 142 -13.37 10.61 14.57
N PHE A 143 -13.70 11.10 13.38
CA PHE A 143 -13.10 10.62 12.14
C PHE A 143 -11.57 10.67 12.20
N THR A 144 -11.00 11.81 12.59
CA THR A 144 -9.55 11.99 12.67
C THR A 144 -8.88 11.04 13.67
N LYS A 145 -9.48 10.87 14.85
CA LYS A 145 -8.95 9.98 15.89
C LYS A 145 -8.96 8.53 15.42
N THR A 146 -10.09 8.05 14.91
CA THR A 146 -10.24 6.66 14.47
C THR A 146 -9.40 6.37 13.23
N PHE A 147 -9.37 7.29 12.26
CA PHE A 147 -8.51 7.18 11.09
C PHE A 147 -7.04 7.10 11.47
N ARG A 148 -6.56 7.96 12.36
CA ARG A 148 -5.17 7.91 12.83
C ARG A 148 -4.87 6.64 13.61
N LYS A 149 -5.79 6.18 14.46
CA LYS A 149 -5.65 4.91 15.19
C LYS A 149 -5.51 3.75 14.20
N ARG A 150 -6.25 3.78 13.10
CA ARG A 150 -6.32 2.68 12.14
C ARG A 150 -5.21 2.66 11.10
N TYR A 151 -4.92 3.81 10.51
CA TYR A 151 -3.98 3.96 9.39
C TYR A 151 -2.62 4.53 9.83
N GLU A 152 -2.45 4.77 11.13
CA GLU A 152 -1.23 5.30 11.78
C GLU A 152 -0.79 6.70 11.28
N ILE A 153 -1.54 7.28 10.35
CA ILE A 153 -1.32 8.62 9.81
C ILE A 153 -2.59 9.47 9.93
N PRO A 154 -2.46 10.78 10.18
CA PRO A 154 -3.62 11.67 10.17
C PRO A 154 -4.27 11.74 8.77
N PRO A 155 -5.61 11.91 8.67
CA PRO A 155 -6.31 12.05 7.38
C PRO A 155 -5.72 13.14 6.48
N MET A 156 -5.36 14.29 7.05
CA MET A 156 -4.75 15.38 6.27
C MET A 156 -3.41 14.98 5.66
N GLN A 157 -2.65 14.14 6.34
CA GLN A 157 -1.38 13.62 5.82
C GLN A 157 -1.63 12.59 4.72
N TYR A 158 -2.64 11.73 4.87
CA TYR A 158 -3.08 10.82 3.81
C TYR A 158 -3.50 11.57 2.54
N MET A 159 -4.32 12.61 2.69
CA MET A 159 -4.74 13.48 1.58
C MET A 159 -3.54 14.11 0.84
N LEU A 160 -2.56 14.61 1.59
CA LEU A 160 -1.33 15.14 1.01
C LEU A 160 -0.53 14.07 0.27
N GLN A 161 -0.50 12.84 0.78
CA GLN A 161 0.20 11.74 0.14
C GLN A 161 -0.43 11.34 -1.19
N LEU A 162 -1.78 11.27 -1.26
CA LEU A 162 -2.50 11.07 -2.52
C LEU A 162 -2.11 12.12 -3.57
N ARG A 163 -2.16 13.41 -3.19
CA ARG A 163 -1.79 14.53 -4.07
C ARG A 163 -0.35 14.44 -4.57
N MET A 164 0.60 14.12 -3.69
CA MET A 164 2.02 14.04 -4.06
C MET A 164 2.30 12.84 -4.95
N ASN A 165 1.68 11.68 -4.67
CA ASN A 165 1.82 10.49 -5.50
C ASN A 165 1.32 10.74 -6.91
N GLU A 166 0.13 11.35 -7.06
CA GLU A 166 -0.38 11.72 -8.38
C GLU A 166 0.52 12.75 -9.07
N ALA A 167 1.02 13.74 -8.34
CA ALA A 167 1.92 14.74 -8.90
C ALA A 167 3.20 14.10 -9.47
N GLN A 168 3.80 13.13 -8.77
CA GLN A 168 4.96 12.39 -9.28
C GLN A 168 4.61 11.62 -10.56
N LEU A 169 3.45 10.98 -10.62
CA LEU A 169 2.99 10.28 -11.82
C LEU A 169 2.82 11.24 -13.01
N LEU A 170 2.16 12.38 -12.81
CA LEU A 170 1.97 13.38 -13.85
C LEU A 170 3.29 14.00 -14.31
N LEU A 171 4.21 14.28 -13.38
CA LEU A 171 5.54 14.83 -13.69
C LEU A 171 6.40 13.87 -14.53
N THR A 172 6.22 12.56 -14.36
CA THR A 172 7.04 11.53 -15.00
C THR A 172 6.43 10.99 -16.30
N ARG A 173 5.10 11.02 -16.42
CA ARG A 173 4.37 10.40 -17.54
C ARG A 173 3.81 11.40 -18.56
N THR A 174 3.89 12.69 -18.28
CA THR A 174 3.30 13.73 -19.14
C THR A 174 4.20 14.95 -19.27
N ASP A 175 3.99 15.70 -20.34
CA ASP A 175 4.66 16.99 -20.58
C ASP A 175 3.80 18.19 -20.15
N TYR A 176 2.79 17.97 -19.30
CA TYR A 176 1.90 19.03 -18.84
C TYR A 176 2.67 20.14 -18.13
N LYS A 177 2.18 21.38 -18.23
CA LYS A 177 2.81 22.51 -17.53
C LYS A 177 2.66 22.30 -16.03
N LEU A 178 3.65 22.74 -15.25
CA LEU A 178 3.60 22.57 -13.79
C LEU A 178 2.36 23.22 -13.16
N ALA A 179 1.88 24.33 -13.71
CA ALA A 179 0.65 24.99 -13.28
C ALA A 179 -0.62 24.15 -13.55
N ASP A 180 -0.62 23.33 -14.60
CA ASP A 180 -1.72 22.41 -14.90
C ASP A 180 -1.70 21.24 -13.92
N ILE A 181 -0.52 20.66 -13.69
CA ILE A 181 -0.33 19.59 -12.70
C ILE A 181 -0.74 20.05 -11.30
N ALA A 182 -0.35 21.26 -10.89
CA ALA A 182 -0.75 21.83 -9.60
C ALA A 182 -2.27 21.84 -9.42
N ARG A 183 -3.00 22.30 -10.44
CA ARG A 183 -4.47 22.34 -10.43
C ARG A 183 -5.08 20.94 -10.42
N SER A 184 -4.55 20.02 -11.24
CA SER A 184 -5.03 18.64 -11.32
C SER A 184 -4.87 17.86 -10.01
N VAL A 185 -3.89 18.21 -9.18
CA VAL A 185 -3.67 17.57 -7.87
C VAL A 185 -4.21 18.41 -6.70
N GLY A 186 -5.10 19.36 -6.97
CA GLY A 186 -5.87 20.09 -5.96
C GLY A 186 -5.11 21.22 -5.25
N TYR A 187 -4.13 21.84 -5.92
CA TYR A 187 -3.52 23.10 -5.47
C TYR A 187 -4.05 24.28 -6.28
N PRO A 188 -4.35 25.42 -5.63
CA PRO A 188 -4.89 26.60 -6.31
C PRO A 188 -3.87 27.26 -7.23
N ASP A 189 -2.58 27.11 -6.94
CA ASP A 189 -1.50 27.78 -7.65
C ASP A 189 -0.18 26.98 -7.63
N LEU A 190 0.69 27.29 -8.59
CA LEU A 190 1.99 26.65 -8.77
C LEU A 190 2.96 26.87 -7.59
N PHE A 191 2.89 28.02 -6.93
CA PHE A 191 3.80 28.36 -5.84
C PHE A 191 3.51 27.48 -4.61
N SER A 192 2.23 27.37 -4.23
CA SER A 192 1.73 26.50 -3.16
C SER A 192 2.08 25.04 -3.42
N PHE A 193 1.85 24.57 -4.65
CA PHE A 193 2.24 23.22 -5.07
C PHE A 193 3.74 22.98 -4.96
N SER A 194 4.56 23.86 -5.55
CA SER A 194 6.03 23.68 -5.60
C SER A 194 6.65 23.65 -4.20
N LYS A 195 6.15 24.51 -3.29
CA LYS A 195 6.58 24.52 -1.88
C LYS A 195 6.19 23.22 -1.16
N ALA A 196 4.97 22.74 -1.35
CA ALA A 196 4.51 21.49 -0.74
C ALA A 196 5.26 20.27 -1.30
N PHE A 197 5.46 20.22 -2.62
CA PHE A 197 6.18 19.15 -3.31
C PHE A 197 7.63 19.08 -2.84
N LYS A 198 8.36 20.20 -2.82
CA LYS A 198 9.73 20.23 -2.31
C LYS A 198 9.81 19.78 -0.86
N LYS A 199 8.87 20.21 0.00
CA LYS A 199 8.83 19.79 1.41
C LYS A 199 8.64 18.28 1.58
N ARG A 200 7.84 17.66 0.72
CA ARG A 200 7.50 16.22 0.82
C ARG A 200 8.49 15.32 0.11
N ILE A 201 8.97 15.71 -1.07
CA ILE A 201 9.80 14.89 -1.96
C ILE A 201 11.29 15.22 -1.81
N GLY A 202 11.62 16.38 -1.23
CA GLY A 202 13.00 16.83 -1.01
C GLY A 202 13.57 17.68 -2.15
N MET A 203 12.90 17.74 -3.31
CA MET A 203 13.35 18.53 -4.46
C MET A 203 12.20 19.24 -5.19
N PRO A 204 12.47 20.33 -5.92
CA PRO A 204 11.47 21.00 -6.75
C PRO A 204 10.85 20.09 -7.82
N PRO A 205 9.58 20.33 -8.22
CA PRO A 205 8.89 19.49 -9.19
C PRO A 205 9.53 19.51 -10.59
N GLN A 206 10.12 20.65 -10.99
CA GLN A 206 10.84 20.75 -12.27
C GLN A 206 12.08 19.85 -12.27
N ASP A 207 12.88 19.91 -11.21
CA ASP A 207 14.10 19.12 -11.06
C ASP A 207 13.75 17.63 -11.01
N TYR A 208 12.66 17.27 -10.31
CA TYR A 208 12.15 15.91 -10.27
C TYR A 208 11.80 15.36 -11.66
N ARG A 209 11.14 16.17 -12.50
CA ARG A 209 10.84 15.81 -13.89
C ARG A 209 12.11 15.58 -14.70
N LEU A 210 13.06 16.50 -14.64
CA LEU A 210 14.32 16.41 -15.39
C LEU A 210 15.11 15.16 -14.98
N GLN A 211 15.17 14.86 -13.68
CA GLN A 211 15.83 13.66 -13.17
C GLN A 211 15.17 12.37 -13.69
N ALA A 212 13.83 12.31 -13.67
CA ALA A 212 13.11 11.17 -14.18
C ALA A 212 13.28 10.97 -15.69
N GLN A 213 13.31 12.06 -16.46
CA GLN A 213 13.54 12.01 -17.92
C GLN A 213 14.97 11.58 -18.24
N ALA A 214 15.97 12.06 -17.50
CA ALA A 214 17.36 11.64 -17.65
C ALA A 214 17.54 10.14 -17.33
N ALA A 215 16.84 9.62 -16.33
CA ALA A 215 16.84 8.18 -16.01
C ALA A 215 16.11 7.32 -17.06
N SER A 216 15.26 7.93 -17.90
CA SER A 216 14.46 7.22 -18.92
C SER A 216 15.11 7.19 -20.31
N GLN A 217 16.20 7.95 -20.52
CA GLN A 217 16.99 7.92 -21.76
C GLN A 217 18.32 7.19 -21.51
N PRO A 218 18.44 5.88 -21.84
CA PRO A 218 19.74 5.24 -21.86
C PRO A 218 20.57 5.84 -23.02
N GLU A 219 21.86 6.05 -22.74
CA GLU A 219 22.88 6.62 -23.62
C GLU A 219 22.68 6.28 -25.11
N ARG A 220 22.38 7.29 -25.93
CA ARG A 220 22.62 7.20 -27.37
C ARG A 220 24.10 7.47 -27.62
N SER A 221 24.84 6.38 -27.83
CA SER A 221 26.15 6.36 -28.47
C SER A 221 26.07 6.85 -29.91
#